data_AF-A0A6G8JIV5-F1
#
_entry.id   AF-A0A6G8JIV5-F1
#
_cell.length_a   1.000
_cell.length_b   1.000
_cell.length_c   1.000
_cell.angle_alpha   90.00
_cell.angle_beta   90.00
_cell.angle_gamma   90.00
#
_symmetry.space_group_name_H-M   'P 1'
#
loop_
_entity.id
_entity.type
_entity.pdbx_description
1 polymer ?
#
loop_
_entity_poly.entity_id
_entity_poly.type
_entity_poly.pdbx_seq_one_letter_code
_entity_poly.pdbx_strand_id
1 'polypeptide(L)'
;MAELIQAHFLREDIAPDDIKSLLRKSLAMVDEPEISILHFKKLAKHLFSRKMTSKDDYLTIFRQLYIYTSILWIWSRNENNTESAYISSEFFILHTWNVYKKYIGNKKIRGHCPVYQQLISLIMLHMRISEEYIQRAVIPLSQEKYLLSSSIDLSSVDINLKLFDILSRVSLLGIWNSWLYQRVNEKHKDFLTNRHYELTNLVWNVIINNSSLCSPYIDNQIIDISIAIIFLNSPKGINTNNMIGWLNQVIDNCAFCLNQIRSYITTINNYRDLIDFIDFSGDRNKFEKLTSASAFYPYLFLFLSQLKDDLGTSRIYSIKKEQLSHCSFQVFFFNRISEGYLYNDEERHGATLPNVDISSPEKFLEQLNFEVNNQKENFENISAIKHGFYPIALLACRHYRLPVPINFFLTGDNS
;
A
#
# COMPACT_ATOMS: atom_id res chain seq x y z
N MET A 1 -11.42 -24.63 -21.63
CA MET A 1 -11.83 -24.43 -20.21
C MET A 1 -12.46 -23.05 -19.98
N ALA A 2 -11.92 -21.98 -20.58
CA ALA A 2 -12.59 -20.67 -20.65
C ALA A 2 -13.98 -20.75 -21.32
N GLU A 3 -14.12 -21.49 -22.43
CA GLU A 3 -15.41 -21.73 -23.10
C GLU A 3 -16.42 -22.49 -22.23
N LEU A 4 -15.99 -23.42 -21.37
CA LEU A 4 -16.88 -24.15 -20.46
C LEU A 4 -17.36 -23.27 -19.29
N ILE A 5 -16.52 -22.33 -18.82
CA ILE A 5 -16.91 -21.32 -17.83
C ILE A 5 -17.89 -20.31 -18.48
N GLN A 6 -17.65 -19.93 -19.73
CA GLN A 6 -18.51 -19.04 -20.49
C GLN A 6 -19.87 -19.69 -20.82
N ALA A 7 -19.88 -20.98 -21.18
CA ALA A 7 -21.08 -21.73 -21.58
C ALA A 7 -21.92 -22.25 -20.41
N HIS A 8 -21.33 -22.49 -19.23
CA HIS A 8 -22.04 -23.09 -18.09
C HIS A 8 -22.17 -22.19 -16.86
N PHE A 9 -21.27 -21.20 -16.66
CA PHE A 9 -21.26 -20.35 -15.46
C PHE A 9 -22.00 -19.02 -15.65
N LEU A 10 -22.05 -18.51 -16.89
CA LEU A 10 -22.88 -17.36 -17.29
C LEU A 10 -24.29 -17.79 -17.73
N ARG A 11 -24.80 -18.93 -17.24
CA ARG A 11 -26.22 -19.27 -17.42
C ARG A 11 -27.09 -18.15 -16.84
N GLU A 12 -28.20 -17.89 -17.52
CA GLU A 12 -29.04 -16.70 -17.39
C GLU A 12 -29.55 -16.42 -15.97
N ASP A 13 -29.49 -17.40 -15.05
CA ASP A 13 -30.16 -17.38 -13.75
C ASP A 13 -29.35 -16.87 -12.54
N ILE A 14 -28.04 -16.56 -12.65
CA ILE A 14 -27.15 -16.38 -11.47
C ILE A 14 -26.84 -14.91 -11.12
N ALA A 15 -27.05 -13.98 -12.05
CA ALA A 15 -26.80 -12.55 -11.83
C ALA A 15 -27.70 -11.69 -12.72
N PRO A 16 -28.12 -10.48 -12.28
CA PRO A 16 -28.85 -9.58 -13.16
C PRO A 16 -27.94 -9.10 -14.31
N ASP A 17 -28.57 -8.73 -15.43
CA ASP A 17 -27.86 -8.53 -16.70
C ASP A 17 -26.88 -7.35 -16.69
N ASP A 18 -27.09 -6.38 -15.81
CA ASP A 18 -26.19 -5.24 -15.61
C ASP A 18 -24.83 -5.66 -15.01
N ILE A 19 -24.82 -6.54 -14.01
CA ILE A 19 -23.60 -7.14 -13.45
C ILE A 19 -22.87 -7.95 -14.50
N LYS A 20 -23.60 -8.77 -15.27
CA LYS A 20 -22.99 -9.56 -16.36
C LYS A 20 -22.35 -8.65 -17.40
N SER A 21 -23.02 -7.55 -17.77
CA SER A 21 -22.49 -6.57 -18.72
C SER A 21 -21.21 -5.91 -18.22
N LEU A 22 -21.17 -5.46 -16.96
CA LEU A 22 -19.97 -4.86 -16.36
C LEU A 22 -18.82 -5.85 -16.26
N LEU A 23 -19.09 -7.11 -15.91
CA LEU A 23 -18.07 -8.16 -15.89
C LEU A 23 -17.49 -8.37 -17.29
N ARG A 24 -18.35 -8.56 -18.31
CA ARG A 24 -17.91 -8.72 -19.71
C ARG A 24 -17.05 -7.54 -20.18
N LYS A 25 -17.42 -6.31 -19.85
CA LYS A 25 -16.63 -5.11 -20.18
C LYS A 25 -15.28 -5.10 -19.48
N SER A 26 -15.22 -5.49 -18.21
CA SER A 26 -13.93 -5.61 -17.51
C SER A 26 -13.04 -6.68 -18.16
N LEU A 27 -13.60 -7.85 -18.48
CA LEU A 27 -12.85 -8.93 -19.12
C LEU A 27 -12.36 -8.58 -20.53
N ALA A 28 -13.17 -7.88 -21.32
CA ALA A 28 -12.82 -7.46 -22.67
C ALA A 28 -11.71 -6.40 -22.72
N MET A 29 -11.48 -5.70 -21.61
CA MET A 29 -10.51 -4.60 -21.52
C MET A 29 -9.30 -4.97 -20.65
N VAL A 30 -9.03 -6.26 -20.44
CA VAL A 30 -7.91 -6.72 -19.59
C VAL A 30 -6.56 -6.17 -20.05
N ASP A 31 -6.38 -5.97 -21.36
CA ASP A 31 -5.18 -5.38 -21.97
C ASP A 31 -5.01 -3.90 -21.68
N GLU A 32 -6.08 -3.23 -21.24
CA GLU A 32 -6.13 -1.82 -20.84
C GLU A 32 -6.51 -1.75 -19.34
N PRO A 33 -5.55 -1.96 -18.42
CA PRO A 33 -5.86 -2.22 -17.02
C PRO A 33 -6.74 -1.17 -16.36
N GLU A 34 -6.52 0.11 -16.66
CA GLU A 34 -7.29 1.20 -16.09
C GLU A 34 -8.79 1.08 -16.41
N ILE A 35 -9.11 0.72 -17.66
CA ILE A 35 -10.49 0.57 -18.14
C ILE A 35 -11.11 -0.70 -17.55
N SER A 36 -10.36 -1.81 -17.52
CA SER A 36 -10.82 -3.05 -16.88
C SER A 36 -11.16 -2.84 -15.40
N ILE A 37 -10.23 -2.21 -14.65
CA ILE A 37 -10.40 -1.88 -13.24
C ILE A 37 -11.61 -0.97 -13.04
N LEU A 38 -11.80 0.05 -13.88
CA LEU A 38 -12.95 0.95 -13.80
C LEU A 38 -14.29 0.19 -13.90
N HIS A 39 -14.42 -0.71 -14.87
CA HIS A 39 -15.63 -1.52 -15.03
C HIS A 39 -15.83 -2.50 -13.89
N PHE A 40 -14.75 -3.12 -13.40
CA PHE A 40 -14.83 -4.03 -12.26
C PHE A 40 -15.20 -3.31 -10.96
N LYS A 41 -14.63 -2.12 -10.69
CA LYS A 41 -15.00 -1.28 -9.54
C LYS A 41 -16.48 -0.90 -9.58
N LYS A 42 -17.02 -0.57 -10.77
CA LYS A 42 -18.47 -0.31 -10.94
C LYS A 42 -19.31 -1.54 -10.61
N LEU A 43 -18.90 -2.73 -11.06
CA LEU A 43 -19.56 -4.00 -10.72
C LEU A 43 -19.57 -4.23 -9.20
N ALA A 44 -18.42 -4.08 -8.55
CA ALA A 44 -18.30 -4.28 -7.11
C ALA A 44 -19.16 -3.28 -6.33
N LYS A 45 -19.14 -2.00 -6.68
CA LYS A 45 -20.01 -0.96 -6.07
C LYS A 45 -21.49 -1.31 -6.25
N HIS A 46 -21.89 -1.80 -7.43
CA HIS A 46 -23.27 -2.21 -7.67
C HIS A 46 -23.67 -3.38 -6.76
N LEU A 47 -22.80 -4.39 -6.58
CA LEU A 47 -23.04 -5.48 -5.63
C LEU A 47 -23.19 -4.97 -4.19
N PHE A 48 -22.31 -4.08 -3.74
CA PHE A 48 -22.34 -3.51 -2.38
C PHE A 48 -23.49 -2.52 -2.14
N SER A 49 -24.10 -1.98 -3.20
CA SER A 49 -25.27 -1.09 -3.08
C SER A 49 -26.56 -1.83 -2.69
N ARG A 50 -26.57 -3.17 -2.82
CA ARG A 50 -27.71 -3.99 -2.45
C ARG A 50 -27.89 -3.97 -0.94
N LYS A 51 -29.15 -3.85 -0.50
CA LYS A 51 -29.49 -3.87 0.92
C LYS A 51 -29.13 -5.23 1.53
N MET A 52 -28.24 -5.23 2.51
CA MET A 52 -27.85 -6.42 3.28
C MET A 52 -28.47 -6.35 4.67
N THR A 53 -29.41 -7.24 4.95
CA THR A 53 -30.13 -7.32 6.24
C THR A 53 -29.88 -8.62 6.98
N SER A 54 -29.54 -9.69 6.25
CA SER A 54 -29.33 -11.02 6.77
C SER A 54 -27.91 -11.50 6.52
N LYS A 55 -27.46 -12.47 7.31
CA LYS A 55 -26.18 -13.19 7.11
C LYS A 55 -26.06 -13.75 5.69
N ASP A 56 -27.17 -14.24 5.13
CA ASP A 56 -27.17 -14.87 3.80
C ASP A 56 -26.98 -13.84 2.69
N ASP A 57 -27.43 -12.59 2.89
CA ASP A 57 -27.18 -11.49 1.95
C ASP A 57 -25.68 -11.19 1.84
N TYR A 58 -24.98 -11.05 2.98
CA TYR A 58 -23.53 -10.86 3.02
C TYR A 58 -22.80 -12.02 2.34
N LEU A 59 -23.18 -13.26 2.69
CA LEU A 59 -22.55 -14.45 2.16
C LEU A 59 -22.72 -14.55 0.63
N THR A 60 -23.90 -14.21 0.12
CA THR A 60 -24.21 -14.24 -1.32
C THR A 60 -23.33 -13.26 -2.07
N ILE A 61 -23.24 -12.00 -1.60
CA ILE A 61 -22.44 -10.97 -2.27
C ILE A 61 -20.95 -11.30 -2.20
N PHE A 62 -20.45 -11.77 -1.06
CA PHE A 62 -19.04 -12.14 -0.94
C PHE A 62 -18.66 -13.35 -1.80
N ARG A 63 -19.59 -14.30 -2.00
CA ARG A 63 -19.40 -15.42 -2.95
C ARG A 63 -19.41 -14.94 -4.40
N GLN A 64 -20.32 -14.04 -4.76
CA GLN A 64 -20.37 -13.44 -6.09
C GLN A 64 -19.06 -12.70 -6.41
N LEU A 65 -18.56 -11.87 -5.48
CA LEU A 65 -17.27 -11.19 -5.63
C LEU A 65 -16.12 -12.17 -5.77
N TYR A 66 -16.07 -13.21 -4.94
CA TYR A 66 -15.03 -14.24 -5.03
C TYR A 66 -15.01 -14.87 -6.43
N ILE A 67 -16.18 -15.23 -6.97
CA ILE A 67 -16.32 -15.81 -8.31
C ILE A 67 -15.87 -14.82 -9.37
N TYR A 68 -16.39 -13.58 -9.36
CA TYR A 68 -16.09 -12.60 -10.41
C TYR A 68 -14.63 -12.17 -10.41
N THR A 69 -14.03 -11.99 -9.23
CA THR A 69 -12.59 -11.76 -9.10
C THR A 69 -11.79 -12.97 -9.62
N SER A 70 -12.22 -14.20 -9.31
CA SER A 70 -11.54 -15.40 -9.82
C SER A 70 -11.60 -15.50 -11.34
N ILE A 71 -12.74 -15.15 -11.95
CA ILE A 71 -12.88 -15.09 -13.41
C ILE A 71 -11.94 -14.01 -13.98
N LEU A 72 -11.97 -12.79 -13.44
CA LEU A 72 -11.06 -11.72 -13.87
C LEU A 72 -9.60 -12.16 -13.77
N TRP A 73 -9.22 -12.78 -12.66
CA TRP A 73 -7.86 -13.29 -12.47
C TRP A 73 -7.47 -14.34 -13.51
N ILE A 74 -8.33 -15.31 -13.81
CA ILE A 74 -8.06 -16.33 -14.83
C ILE A 74 -7.87 -15.71 -16.21
N TRP A 75 -8.69 -14.73 -16.57
CA TRP A 75 -8.59 -14.02 -17.86
C TRP A 75 -7.33 -13.14 -17.93
N SER A 76 -7.10 -12.31 -16.91
CA SER A 76 -5.88 -11.53 -16.72
C SER A 76 -4.61 -12.37 -16.85
N ARG A 77 -4.63 -13.60 -16.33
CA ARG A 77 -3.49 -14.52 -16.42
C ARG A 77 -3.27 -15.03 -17.85
N ASN A 78 -4.34 -15.24 -18.62
CA ASN A 78 -4.24 -15.71 -20.01
C ASN A 78 -3.69 -14.61 -20.94
N GLU A 79 -4.09 -13.36 -20.72
CA GLU A 79 -3.59 -12.19 -21.47
C GLU A 79 -2.26 -11.65 -20.91
N ASN A 80 -1.65 -12.36 -19.95
CA ASN A 80 -0.40 -11.97 -19.30
C ASN A 80 -0.41 -10.56 -18.66
N ASN A 81 -1.59 -10.08 -18.25
CA ASN A 81 -1.81 -8.79 -17.63
C ASN A 81 -2.58 -8.94 -16.30
N THR A 82 -1.84 -9.20 -15.22
CA THR A 82 -2.38 -9.46 -13.88
C THR A 82 -2.70 -8.18 -13.09
N GLU A 83 -2.34 -7.01 -13.60
CA GLU A 83 -2.55 -5.69 -12.97
C GLU A 83 -4.04 -5.44 -12.69
N SER A 84 -4.88 -5.73 -13.68
CA SER A 84 -6.34 -5.60 -13.58
C SER A 84 -6.93 -6.38 -12.40
N ALA A 85 -6.54 -7.64 -12.26
CA ALA A 85 -6.98 -8.51 -11.19
C ALA A 85 -6.39 -8.08 -9.83
N TYR A 86 -5.12 -7.65 -9.82
CA TYR A 86 -4.42 -7.22 -8.62
C TYR A 86 -5.09 -6.02 -7.96
N ILE A 87 -5.36 -4.94 -8.71
CA ILE A 87 -5.98 -3.72 -8.16
C ILE A 87 -7.46 -3.94 -7.84
N SER A 88 -8.16 -4.75 -8.63
CA SER A 88 -9.58 -5.06 -8.44
C SER A 88 -9.84 -5.86 -7.15
N SER A 89 -9.19 -7.02 -7.01
CA SER A 89 -8.29 -7.24 -5.87
C SER A 89 -8.48 -6.51 -4.54
N GLU A 90 -7.57 -5.56 -4.37
CA GLU A 90 -7.48 -4.64 -3.25
C GLU A 90 -8.78 -3.90 -2.99
N PHE A 91 -9.37 -3.36 -4.06
CA PHE A 91 -10.59 -2.57 -3.98
C PHE A 91 -11.73 -3.36 -3.32
N PHE A 92 -11.95 -4.62 -3.73
CA PHE A 92 -13.01 -5.40 -3.13
C PHE A 92 -12.67 -5.82 -1.70
N ILE A 93 -11.41 -6.07 -1.33
CA ILE A 93 -11.06 -6.38 0.07
C ILE A 93 -11.47 -5.22 0.97
N LEU A 94 -11.11 -4.00 0.58
CA LEU A 94 -11.44 -2.79 1.31
C LEU A 94 -12.96 -2.63 1.44
N HIS A 95 -13.71 -2.76 0.35
CA HIS A 95 -15.18 -2.63 0.39
C HIS A 95 -15.87 -3.79 1.11
N THR A 96 -15.35 -5.02 0.98
CA THR A 96 -15.81 -6.20 1.71
C THR A 96 -15.64 -5.96 3.20
N TRP A 97 -14.49 -5.42 3.63
CA TRP A 97 -14.26 -5.06 5.02
C TRP A 97 -15.19 -3.94 5.49
N ASN A 98 -15.38 -2.89 4.69
CA ASN A 98 -16.28 -1.76 4.99
C ASN A 98 -17.72 -2.20 5.30
N VAL A 99 -18.15 -3.26 4.62
CA VAL A 99 -19.47 -3.88 4.80
C VAL A 99 -19.44 -4.90 5.94
N TYR A 100 -18.40 -5.74 6.01
CA TYR A 100 -18.24 -6.76 7.05
C TYR A 100 -18.15 -6.17 8.46
N LYS A 101 -17.47 -5.02 8.65
CA LYS A 101 -17.38 -4.35 9.96
C LYS A 101 -18.76 -4.03 10.54
N LYS A 102 -19.75 -3.71 9.70
CA LYS A 102 -21.14 -3.45 10.12
C LYS A 102 -21.83 -4.73 10.59
N TYR A 103 -21.53 -5.86 9.93
CA TYR A 103 -22.05 -7.18 10.31
C TYR A 103 -21.50 -7.67 11.66
N ILE A 104 -20.20 -7.50 11.91
CA ILE A 104 -19.60 -7.91 13.20
C ILE A 104 -19.90 -6.90 14.33
N GLY A 105 -20.09 -5.62 14.00
CA GLY A 105 -20.23 -4.56 14.99
C GLY A 105 -19.04 -4.54 15.94
N ASN A 106 -19.31 -4.46 17.25
CA ASN A 106 -18.28 -4.53 18.29
C ASN A 106 -17.95 -5.96 18.77
N LYS A 107 -18.46 -7.00 18.11
CA LYS A 107 -18.29 -8.39 18.56
C LYS A 107 -16.95 -8.97 18.10
N LYS A 108 -16.42 -9.92 18.86
CA LYS A 108 -15.26 -10.72 18.41
C LYS A 108 -15.61 -11.52 17.17
N ILE A 109 -14.69 -11.54 16.22
CA ILE A 109 -14.75 -12.36 15.01
C ILE A 109 -14.75 -13.85 15.39
N ARG A 110 -15.63 -14.64 14.77
CA ARG A 110 -15.78 -16.09 15.05
C ARG A 110 -15.38 -16.92 13.83
N GLY A 111 -14.40 -17.80 14.00
CA GLY A 111 -13.85 -18.68 12.96
C GLY A 111 -14.87 -19.58 12.25
N HIS A 112 -15.92 -20.01 12.95
CA HIS A 112 -16.97 -20.88 12.41
C HIS A 112 -18.09 -20.12 11.67
N CYS A 113 -18.06 -18.78 11.63
CA CYS A 113 -19.06 -17.99 10.91
C CYS A 113 -18.83 -18.11 9.39
N PRO A 114 -19.82 -18.55 8.58
CA PRO A 114 -19.66 -18.65 7.13
C PRO A 114 -19.26 -17.34 6.43
N VAL A 115 -19.76 -16.20 6.90
CA VAL A 115 -19.37 -14.88 6.35
C VAL A 115 -17.90 -14.57 6.63
N TYR A 116 -17.42 -14.94 7.83
CA TYR A 116 -16.00 -14.82 8.17
C TYR A 116 -15.14 -15.72 7.29
N GLN A 117 -15.52 -16.99 7.14
CA GLN A 117 -14.79 -17.93 6.28
C GLN A 117 -14.72 -17.43 4.84
N GLN A 118 -15.82 -16.87 4.31
CA GLN A 118 -15.84 -16.30 2.98
C GLN A 118 -14.94 -15.05 2.87
N LEU A 119 -14.89 -14.19 3.90
CA LEU A 119 -13.94 -13.08 3.97
C LEU A 119 -12.49 -13.58 3.93
N ILE A 120 -12.17 -14.63 4.70
CA ILE A 120 -10.85 -15.26 4.63
C ILE A 120 -10.56 -15.79 3.23
N SER A 121 -11.52 -16.44 2.56
CA SER A 121 -11.35 -16.91 1.18
C SER A 121 -11.07 -15.77 0.20
N LEU A 122 -11.69 -14.60 0.39
CA LEU A 122 -11.44 -13.40 -0.40
C LEU A 122 -10.02 -12.84 -0.19
N ILE A 123 -9.56 -12.79 1.07
CA ILE A 123 -8.18 -12.41 1.41
C ILE A 123 -7.18 -13.38 0.78
N MET A 124 -7.42 -14.69 0.92
CA MET A 124 -6.57 -15.73 0.32
C MET A 124 -6.58 -15.68 -1.22
N LEU A 125 -7.69 -15.25 -1.85
CA LEU A 125 -7.74 -15.01 -3.28
C LEU A 125 -6.83 -13.84 -3.69
N HIS A 126 -6.90 -12.70 -2.99
CA HIS A 126 -5.99 -11.58 -3.22
C HIS A 126 -4.52 -11.98 -3.04
N MET A 127 -4.17 -12.69 -1.96
CA MET A 127 -2.80 -13.16 -1.76
C MET A 127 -2.30 -14.04 -2.92
N ARG A 128 -3.14 -14.91 -3.48
CA ARG A 128 -2.79 -15.71 -4.67
C ARG A 128 -2.62 -14.87 -5.93
N ILE A 129 -3.46 -13.85 -6.13
CA ILE A 129 -3.33 -12.90 -7.24
C ILE A 129 -2.03 -12.11 -7.11
N SER A 130 -1.70 -11.64 -5.91
CA SER A 130 -0.46 -10.94 -5.58
C SER A 130 0.77 -11.81 -5.83
N GLU A 131 0.71 -13.07 -5.43
CA GLU A 131 1.76 -14.06 -5.68
C GLU A 131 1.97 -14.27 -7.19
N GLU A 132 0.91 -14.47 -7.97
CA GLU A 132 1.01 -14.62 -9.44
C GLU A 132 1.56 -13.35 -10.12
N TYR A 133 1.13 -12.16 -9.70
CA TYR A 133 1.67 -10.89 -10.18
C TYR A 133 3.19 -10.83 -9.94
N ILE A 134 3.64 -11.13 -8.73
CA ILE A 134 5.06 -11.08 -8.35
C ILE A 134 5.87 -12.12 -9.11
N GLN A 135 5.37 -13.36 -9.22
CA GLN A 135 6.04 -14.44 -9.93
C GLN A 135 6.24 -14.15 -11.41
N ARG A 136 5.30 -13.46 -12.05
CA ARG A 136 5.38 -13.13 -13.48
C ARG A 136 6.11 -11.82 -13.76
N ALA A 137 5.80 -10.77 -13.01
CA ALA A 137 6.21 -9.40 -13.35
C ALA A 137 7.47 -8.95 -12.59
N VAL A 138 7.80 -9.56 -11.45
CA VAL A 138 8.86 -9.04 -10.57
C VAL A 138 10.03 -10.01 -10.47
N ILE A 139 9.79 -11.25 -10.04
CA ILE A 139 10.86 -12.24 -9.78
C ILE A 139 11.80 -12.45 -10.98
N PRO A 140 11.33 -12.60 -12.23
CA PRO A 140 12.21 -12.86 -13.37
C PRO A 140 13.17 -11.71 -13.67
N LEU A 141 12.85 -10.50 -13.21
CA LEU A 141 13.53 -9.25 -13.56
C LEU A 141 14.26 -8.61 -12.37
N SER A 142 14.03 -9.10 -11.15
CA SER A 142 14.53 -8.46 -9.92
C SER A 142 15.98 -8.82 -9.59
N GLN A 143 16.53 -9.90 -10.15
CA GLN A 143 17.87 -10.41 -9.81
C GLN A 143 19.00 -9.61 -10.47
N GLU A 144 18.73 -9.01 -11.63
CA GLU A 144 19.72 -8.30 -12.42
C GLU A 144 19.54 -6.79 -12.33
N LYS A 145 20.67 -6.07 -12.36
CA LYS A 145 20.69 -4.60 -12.28
C LYS A 145 19.88 -3.99 -13.43
N TYR A 146 18.94 -3.12 -13.07
CA TYR A 146 18.05 -2.37 -13.98
C TYR A 146 17.11 -3.19 -14.87
N LEU A 147 17.09 -4.51 -14.79
CA LEU A 147 16.25 -5.33 -15.67
C LEU A 147 14.75 -5.12 -15.40
N LEU A 148 14.38 -4.92 -14.12
CA LEU A 148 13.02 -4.53 -13.76
C LEU A 148 12.68 -3.12 -14.27
N SER A 149 13.61 -2.17 -14.13
CA SER A 149 13.45 -0.81 -14.64
C SER A 149 13.28 -0.78 -16.17
N SER A 150 14.05 -1.57 -16.91
CA SER A 150 14.01 -1.61 -18.37
C SER A 150 12.79 -2.31 -18.95
N SER A 151 12.10 -3.15 -18.16
CA SER A 151 10.83 -3.76 -18.56
C SER A 151 9.67 -2.77 -18.60
N ILE A 152 9.85 -1.60 -17.99
CA ILE A 152 8.89 -0.50 -18.00
C ILE A 152 9.29 0.39 -19.18
N ASP A 153 8.75 0.08 -20.36
CA ASP A 153 9.06 0.77 -21.62
C ASP A 153 8.35 2.14 -21.72
N LEU A 154 8.74 3.07 -20.83
CA LEU A 154 8.12 4.38 -20.64
C LEU A 154 9.15 5.42 -20.16
N SER A 155 8.68 6.60 -19.70
CA SER A 155 9.55 7.69 -19.23
C SER A 155 10.24 7.38 -17.89
N SER A 156 11.24 8.18 -17.52
CA SER A 156 11.87 8.10 -16.20
C SER A 156 10.87 8.28 -15.04
N VAL A 157 9.83 9.07 -15.25
CA VAL A 157 8.72 9.28 -14.30
C VAL A 157 7.94 7.98 -14.12
N ASP A 158 7.61 7.30 -15.21
CA ASP A 158 6.88 6.03 -15.18
C ASP A 158 7.68 4.94 -14.47
N ILE A 159 8.96 4.82 -14.82
CA ILE A 159 9.88 3.88 -14.16
C ILE A 159 9.90 4.16 -12.66
N ASN A 160 10.07 5.42 -12.25
CA ASN A 160 10.11 5.81 -10.85
C ASN A 160 8.81 5.45 -10.11
N LEU A 161 7.67 5.95 -10.58
CA LEU A 161 6.37 5.70 -9.96
C LEU A 161 6.06 4.20 -9.90
N LYS A 162 6.35 3.44 -10.97
CA LYS A 162 6.07 2.01 -11.03
C LYS A 162 6.98 1.19 -10.12
N LEU A 163 8.26 1.55 -9.97
CA LEU A 163 9.15 0.85 -9.05
C LEU A 163 8.74 1.03 -7.59
N PHE A 164 8.36 2.24 -7.17
CA PHE A 164 7.83 2.45 -5.81
C PHE A 164 6.52 1.69 -5.59
N ASP A 165 5.64 1.66 -6.60
CA ASP A 165 4.43 0.84 -6.58
C ASP A 165 4.75 -0.67 -6.44
N ILE A 166 5.73 -1.20 -7.19
CA ILE A 166 6.17 -2.59 -7.07
C ILE A 166 6.75 -2.88 -5.69
N LEU A 167 7.60 -1.98 -5.17
CA LEU A 167 8.21 -2.10 -3.85
C LEU A 167 7.13 -2.33 -2.78
N SER A 168 6.11 -1.47 -2.73
CA SER A 168 5.06 -1.58 -1.73
C SER A 168 4.16 -2.81 -1.92
N ARG A 169 3.92 -3.26 -3.15
CA ARG A 169 3.15 -4.50 -3.42
C ARG A 169 3.86 -5.75 -2.89
N VAL A 170 5.16 -5.87 -3.16
CA VAL A 170 5.95 -7.02 -2.68
C VAL A 170 6.01 -7.01 -1.15
N SER A 171 6.30 -5.85 -0.56
CA SER A 171 6.33 -5.69 0.89
C SER A 171 4.97 -5.97 1.53
N LEU A 172 3.85 -5.54 0.93
CA LEU A 172 2.51 -5.82 1.43
C LEU A 172 2.17 -7.31 1.37
N LEU A 173 2.61 -8.05 0.35
CA LEU A 173 2.48 -9.52 0.35
C LEU A 173 3.29 -10.15 1.50
N GLY A 174 4.48 -9.63 1.78
CA GLY A 174 5.29 -10.01 2.95
C GLY A 174 4.54 -9.79 4.27
N ILE A 175 3.85 -8.65 4.40
CA ILE A 175 3.02 -8.34 5.57
C ILE A 175 1.82 -9.29 5.68
N TRP A 176 1.15 -9.61 4.56
CA TRP A 176 0.09 -10.61 4.53
C TRP A 176 0.60 -12.01 4.92
N ASN A 177 1.81 -12.38 4.50
CA ASN A 177 2.45 -13.63 4.89
C ASN A 177 2.70 -13.68 6.41
N SER A 178 3.21 -12.60 7.01
CA SER A 178 3.39 -12.50 8.47
C SER A 178 2.04 -12.54 9.22
N TRP A 179 1.01 -11.89 8.69
CA TRP A 179 -0.35 -11.94 9.24
C TRP A 179 -0.92 -13.37 9.19
N LEU A 180 -0.68 -14.11 8.11
CA LEU A 180 -1.10 -15.50 7.96
C LEU A 180 -0.33 -16.43 8.91
N TYR A 181 0.97 -16.19 9.11
CA TYR A 181 1.82 -16.96 10.03
C TYR A 181 1.25 -17.01 11.46
N GLN A 182 0.69 -15.90 11.93
CA GLN A 182 0.05 -15.80 13.26
C GLN A 182 -1.25 -16.60 13.39
N ARG A 183 -1.82 -17.09 12.28
CA ARG A 183 -3.19 -17.66 12.21
C ARG A 183 -3.23 -19.11 11.74
N VAL A 184 -2.12 -19.63 11.25
CA VAL A 184 -2.03 -21.03 10.83
C VAL A 184 -1.50 -21.92 11.96
N ASN A 185 -1.82 -23.21 11.86
CA ASN A 185 -1.26 -24.22 12.75
C ASN A 185 0.24 -24.40 12.50
N GLU A 186 0.97 -24.94 13.49
CA GLU A 186 2.42 -25.18 13.44
C GLU A 186 2.90 -25.86 12.14
N LYS A 187 2.12 -26.81 11.60
CA LYS A 187 2.43 -27.54 10.35
C LYS A 187 2.69 -26.65 9.13
N HIS A 188 2.18 -25.42 9.11
CA HIS A 188 2.34 -24.48 7.99
C HIS A 188 3.34 -23.36 8.29
N LYS A 189 3.83 -23.25 9.53
CA LYS A 189 4.70 -22.15 9.95
C LYS A 189 6.09 -22.20 9.29
N ASP A 190 6.62 -23.38 9.03
CA ASP A 190 7.91 -23.54 8.32
C ASP A 190 7.82 -23.03 6.88
N PHE A 191 6.76 -23.39 6.16
CA PHE A 191 6.51 -22.91 4.80
C PHE A 191 6.42 -21.38 4.76
N LEU A 192 5.63 -20.78 5.66
CA LEU A 192 5.48 -19.31 5.71
C LEU A 192 6.76 -18.61 6.19
N THR A 193 7.59 -19.28 6.98
CA THR A 193 8.91 -18.77 7.37
C THR A 193 9.85 -18.72 6.18
N ASN A 194 9.92 -19.79 5.39
CA ASN A 194 10.73 -19.80 4.17
C ASN A 194 10.23 -18.75 3.17
N ARG A 195 8.92 -18.66 2.98
CA ARG A 195 8.30 -17.64 2.13
C ARG A 195 8.61 -16.22 2.61
N HIS A 196 8.68 -15.99 3.92
CA HIS A 196 9.07 -14.70 4.48
C HIS A 196 10.49 -14.32 4.06
N TYR A 197 11.45 -15.23 4.16
CA TYR A 197 12.83 -14.96 3.72
C TYR A 197 12.94 -14.71 2.21
N GLU A 198 12.20 -15.48 1.40
CA GLU A 198 12.15 -15.24 -0.05
C GLU A 198 11.63 -13.84 -0.39
N LEU A 199 10.55 -13.41 0.28
CA LEU A 199 9.97 -12.08 0.09
C LEU A 199 10.90 -10.97 0.59
N THR A 200 11.57 -11.16 1.74
CA THR A 200 12.58 -10.21 2.24
C THR A 200 13.72 -10.04 1.24
N ASN A 201 14.27 -11.14 0.71
CA ASN A 201 15.32 -11.09 -0.30
C ASN A 201 14.83 -10.45 -1.61
N LEU A 202 13.58 -10.73 -2.01
CA LEU A 202 13.00 -10.12 -3.20
C LEU A 202 12.85 -8.60 -3.06
N VAL A 203 12.32 -8.12 -1.93
CA VAL A 203 12.23 -6.67 -1.65
C VAL A 203 13.61 -6.05 -1.69
N TRP A 204 14.61 -6.69 -1.07
CA TRP A 204 15.97 -6.18 -1.06
C TRP A 204 16.58 -6.13 -2.48
N ASN A 205 16.39 -7.19 -3.28
CA ASN A 205 16.85 -7.23 -4.66
C ASN A 205 16.19 -6.13 -5.52
N VAL A 206 14.90 -5.89 -5.33
CA VAL A 206 14.19 -4.77 -5.98
C VAL A 206 14.85 -3.44 -5.63
N ILE A 207 15.20 -3.20 -4.36
CA ILE A 207 15.86 -1.98 -3.91
C ILE A 207 17.26 -1.82 -4.54
N ILE A 208 18.15 -2.80 -4.36
CA ILE A 208 19.57 -2.65 -4.73
C ILE A 208 19.82 -2.65 -6.23
N ASN A 209 18.95 -3.31 -7.01
CA ASN A 209 19.10 -3.40 -8.45
C ASN A 209 18.44 -2.25 -9.21
N ASN A 210 17.71 -1.35 -8.52
CA ASN A 210 16.98 -0.26 -9.17
C ASN A 210 17.20 1.09 -8.45
N SER A 211 18.18 1.86 -8.92
CA SER A 211 18.59 3.13 -8.27
C SER A 211 17.51 4.22 -8.18
N SER A 212 16.45 4.12 -8.98
CA SER A 212 15.28 5.01 -8.89
C SER A 212 14.59 4.94 -7.52
N LEU A 213 14.69 3.80 -6.82
CA LEU A 213 14.18 3.63 -5.45
C LEU A 213 15.00 4.38 -4.39
N CYS A 214 16.11 5.00 -4.79
CA CYS A 214 16.84 5.97 -3.98
C CYS A 214 16.52 7.42 -4.35
N SER A 215 15.62 7.68 -5.31
CA SER A 215 15.35 9.02 -5.86
C SER A 215 13.84 9.26 -5.98
N PRO A 216 13.13 9.42 -4.86
CA PRO A 216 11.69 9.72 -4.87
C PRO A 216 11.39 11.04 -5.59
N TYR A 217 10.28 11.08 -6.32
CA TYR A 217 9.79 12.27 -7.03
C TYR A 217 8.62 12.95 -6.31
N ILE A 218 7.78 12.20 -5.59
CA ILE A 218 6.59 12.73 -4.94
C ILE A 218 6.54 12.37 -3.46
N ASP A 219 5.98 13.27 -2.65
CA ASP A 219 5.92 13.12 -1.19
C ASP A 219 5.21 11.80 -0.79
N ASN A 220 4.18 11.41 -1.55
CA ASN A 220 3.40 10.19 -1.35
C ASN A 220 4.19 8.89 -1.48
N GLN A 221 5.38 8.89 -2.09
CA GLN A 221 6.23 7.69 -2.14
C GLN A 221 6.77 7.29 -0.77
N ILE A 222 6.66 8.16 0.23
CA ILE A 222 6.90 7.76 1.61
C ILE A 222 5.97 6.65 2.08
N ILE A 223 4.77 6.51 1.49
CA ILE A 223 3.84 5.41 1.78
C ILE A 223 4.47 4.08 1.36
N ASP A 224 5.08 4.05 0.17
CA ASP A 224 5.69 2.85 -0.37
C ASP A 224 6.93 2.45 0.45
N ILE A 225 7.77 3.44 0.82
CA ILE A 225 8.91 3.24 1.74
C ILE A 225 8.43 2.78 3.12
N SER A 226 7.37 3.39 3.65
CA SER A 226 6.79 3.04 4.96
C SER A 226 6.38 1.58 5.04
N ILE A 227 5.67 1.09 4.01
CA ILE A 227 5.23 -0.32 3.95
C ILE A 227 6.45 -1.25 3.80
N ALA A 228 7.45 -0.87 3.02
CA ALA A 228 8.70 -1.62 2.91
C ALA A 228 9.44 -1.71 4.25
N ILE A 229 9.58 -0.60 4.97
CA ILE A 229 10.22 -0.57 6.30
C ILE A 229 9.44 -1.40 7.31
N ILE A 230 8.11 -1.34 7.34
CA ILE A 230 7.29 -2.19 8.24
C ILE A 230 7.59 -3.68 8.02
N PHE A 231 7.72 -4.10 6.75
CA PHE A 231 8.03 -5.50 6.44
C PHE A 231 9.49 -5.87 6.75
N LEU A 232 10.43 -5.04 6.30
CA LEU A 232 11.87 -5.28 6.42
C LEU A 232 12.40 -5.16 7.85
N ASN A 233 11.73 -4.39 8.71
CA ASN A 233 12.07 -4.24 10.12
C ASN A 233 11.43 -5.32 11.02
N SER A 234 10.88 -6.38 10.43
CA SER A 234 10.37 -7.53 11.19
C SER A 234 11.53 -8.40 11.74
N PRO A 235 11.29 -9.26 12.75
CA PRO A 235 12.36 -10.07 13.36
C PRO A 235 13.13 -10.99 12.38
N LYS A 236 12.53 -11.33 11.24
CA LYS A 236 13.14 -12.15 10.17
C LYS A 236 13.46 -11.32 8.91
N GLY A 237 13.50 -10.00 9.07
CA GLY A 237 13.75 -9.03 8.03
C GLY A 237 15.23 -8.89 7.65
N ILE A 238 15.56 -7.80 6.97
CA ILE A 238 16.92 -7.55 6.47
C ILE A 238 17.82 -7.00 7.57
N ASN A 239 19.13 -7.07 7.36
CA ASN A 239 20.11 -6.46 8.26
C ASN A 239 19.87 -4.93 8.41
N THR A 240 19.88 -4.44 9.65
CA THR A 240 19.72 -3.02 9.98
C THR A 240 20.66 -2.09 9.20
N ASN A 241 21.93 -2.48 9.00
CA ASN A 241 22.90 -1.68 8.25
C ASN A 241 22.52 -1.52 6.77
N ASN A 242 21.88 -2.54 6.18
CA ASN A 242 21.40 -2.45 4.80
C ASN A 242 20.26 -1.42 4.69
N MET A 243 19.34 -1.40 5.66
CA MET A 243 18.28 -0.39 5.71
C MET A 243 18.85 1.01 5.90
N ILE A 244 19.76 1.19 6.85
CA ILE A 244 20.45 2.46 7.09
C ILE A 244 21.16 2.94 5.81
N GLY A 245 21.88 2.05 5.12
CA GLY A 245 22.55 2.38 3.87
C GLY A 245 21.60 2.83 2.76
N TRP A 246 20.47 2.14 2.58
CA TRP A 246 19.44 2.54 1.61
C TRP A 246 18.82 3.90 1.95
N LEU A 247 18.42 4.11 3.21
CA LEU A 247 17.80 5.37 3.64
C LEU A 247 18.78 6.55 3.55
N ASN A 248 20.05 6.36 3.88
CA ASN A 248 21.07 7.40 3.69
C ASN A 248 21.29 7.73 2.21
N GLN A 249 21.29 6.74 1.32
CA GLN A 249 21.36 7.00 -0.13
C GLN A 249 20.15 7.82 -0.62
N VAL A 250 18.95 7.55 -0.09
CA VAL A 250 17.75 8.36 -0.38
C VAL A 250 17.95 9.81 0.07
N ILE A 251 18.46 10.01 1.29
CA ILE A 251 18.69 11.34 1.87
C ILE A 251 19.73 12.13 1.07
N ASP A 252 20.83 11.49 0.67
CA ASP A 252 21.88 12.14 -0.11
C ASP A 252 21.38 12.57 -1.49
N ASN A 253 20.60 11.72 -2.15
CA ASN A 253 19.97 12.06 -3.43
C ASN A 253 18.96 13.21 -3.26
N CYS A 254 18.17 13.21 -2.19
CA CYS A 254 17.26 14.32 -1.87
C CYS A 254 18.02 15.63 -1.63
N ALA A 255 19.08 15.60 -0.83
CA ALA A 255 19.89 16.78 -0.54
C ALA A 255 20.55 17.34 -1.80
N PHE A 256 21.01 16.46 -2.70
CA PHE A 256 21.54 16.83 -4.00
C PHE A 256 20.49 17.52 -4.87
N CYS A 257 19.29 16.93 -5.00
CA CYS A 257 18.19 17.49 -5.79
C CYS A 257 17.73 18.86 -5.27
N LEU A 258 17.64 19.02 -3.94
CA LEU A 258 17.32 20.29 -3.29
C LEU A 258 18.38 21.36 -3.55
N ASN A 259 19.68 21.01 -3.48
CA ASN A 259 20.77 21.95 -3.77
C ASN A 259 20.73 22.46 -5.22
N GLN A 260 20.31 21.62 -6.15
CA GLN A 260 20.16 22.00 -7.56
C GLN A 260 18.81 22.65 -7.88
N ILE A 261 17.88 22.68 -6.91
CA ILE A 261 16.46 23.05 -7.11
C ILE A 261 15.89 22.31 -8.33
N ARG A 262 16.24 21.02 -8.44
CA ARG A 262 15.89 20.18 -9.58
C ARG A 262 15.44 18.80 -9.14
N SER A 263 14.31 18.36 -9.69
CA SER A 263 13.73 17.03 -9.42
C SER A 263 13.61 16.71 -7.92
N TYR A 264 13.41 17.74 -7.09
CA TYR A 264 13.16 17.59 -5.67
C TYR A 264 11.76 17.00 -5.45
N ILE A 265 11.57 16.39 -4.28
CA ILE A 265 10.29 15.80 -3.89
C ILE A 265 9.21 16.89 -3.88
N THR A 266 8.11 16.62 -4.58
CA THR A 266 7.01 17.56 -4.75
C THR A 266 5.68 16.99 -4.25
N THR A 267 4.72 17.87 -4.01
CA THR A 267 3.32 17.54 -3.69
C THR A 267 2.44 17.38 -4.93
N ILE A 268 3.02 17.50 -6.14
CA ILE A 268 2.31 17.29 -7.41
C ILE A 268 1.87 15.83 -7.51
N ASN A 269 0.55 15.62 -7.65
CA ASN A 269 -0.05 14.29 -7.81
C ASN A 269 -0.63 14.06 -9.22
N ASN A 270 -0.72 15.11 -10.05
CA ASN A 270 -1.13 14.96 -11.45
C ASN A 270 0.08 14.52 -12.28
N TYR A 271 -0.07 13.44 -13.02
CA TYR A 271 1.00 12.85 -13.82
C TYR A 271 1.57 13.82 -14.86
N ARG A 272 0.72 14.58 -15.57
CA ARG A 272 1.16 15.52 -16.60
C ARG A 272 1.97 16.66 -16.00
N ASP A 273 1.47 17.24 -14.92
CA ASP A 273 2.17 18.31 -14.20
C ASP A 273 3.51 17.81 -13.63
N LEU A 274 3.60 16.53 -13.26
CA LEU A 274 4.82 15.92 -12.73
C LEU A 274 5.90 15.76 -13.80
N ILE A 275 5.55 15.33 -15.01
CA ILE A 275 6.48 15.28 -16.15
C ILE A 275 7.01 16.69 -16.44
N ASP A 276 6.11 17.65 -16.62
CA ASP A 276 6.46 19.04 -16.93
C ASP A 276 7.39 19.62 -15.84
N PHE A 277 7.14 19.27 -14.57
CA PHE A 277 7.97 19.68 -13.45
C PHE A 277 9.38 19.08 -13.48
N ILE A 278 9.50 17.77 -13.73
CA ILE A 278 10.79 17.06 -13.74
C ILE A 278 11.69 17.56 -14.88
N ASP A 279 11.08 17.94 -16.00
CA ASP A 279 11.79 18.44 -17.17
C ASP A 279 12.18 19.94 -17.04
N PHE A 280 11.44 20.76 -16.29
CA PHE A 280 11.57 22.23 -16.27
C PHE A 280 11.71 22.88 -14.87
N SER A 281 12.38 22.23 -13.93
CA SER A 281 12.63 22.77 -12.59
C SER A 281 13.72 23.87 -12.56
N GLY A 282 13.49 24.96 -11.81
CA GLY A 282 14.46 26.05 -11.60
C GLY A 282 13.89 27.36 -11.02
N ASP A 283 12.56 27.48 -10.90
CA ASP A 283 11.89 28.64 -10.32
C ASP A 283 11.75 28.52 -8.79
N ARG A 284 12.40 29.43 -8.04
CA ARG A 284 12.42 29.44 -6.57
C ARG A 284 11.04 29.74 -5.95
N ASN A 285 10.19 30.53 -6.61
CA ASN A 285 8.85 30.81 -6.10
C ASN A 285 7.95 29.56 -6.20
N LYS A 286 8.13 28.76 -7.26
CA LYS A 286 7.47 27.45 -7.37
C LYS A 286 8.04 26.46 -6.36
N PHE A 287 9.34 26.48 -6.12
CA PHE A 287 10.00 25.62 -5.14
C PHE A 287 9.37 25.71 -3.75
N GLU A 288 9.25 26.92 -3.19
CA GLU A 288 8.69 27.07 -1.84
C GLU A 288 7.24 26.61 -1.74
N LYS A 289 6.44 26.87 -2.79
CA LYS A 289 5.05 26.42 -2.87
C LYS A 289 4.93 24.90 -2.97
N LEU A 290 5.76 24.26 -3.81
CA LEU A 290 5.71 22.82 -4.05
C LEU A 290 6.28 22.01 -2.88
N THR A 291 7.09 22.64 -2.03
CA THR A 291 7.71 22.06 -0.84
C THR A 291 7.19 22.69 0.46
N SER A 292 6.00 23.30 0.45
CA SER A 292 5.46 24.00 1.63
C SER A 292 5.10 23.07 2.79
N ALA A 293 4.83 21.80 2.49
CA ALA A 293 4.58 20.76 3.47
C ALA A 293 5.11 19.42 2.95
N SER A 294 5.56 18.55 3.86
CA SER A 294 6.06 17.22 3.53
C SER A 294 5.84 16.22 4.66
N ALA A 295 5.32 15.05 4.32
CA ALA A 295 5.37 13.87 5.18
C ALA A 295 6.63 13.04 4.94
N PHE A 296 7.29 13.21 3.79
CA PHE A 296 8.45 12.40 3.42
C PHE A 296 9.62 12.49 4.42
N TYR A 297 10.16 13.69 4.65
CA TYR A 297 11.31 13.90 5.52
C TYR A 297 11.09 13.51 6.99
N PRO A 298 9.96 13.87 7.66
CA PRO A 298 9.76 13.47 9.05
C PRO A 298 9.60 11.95 9.22
N TYR A 299 9.08 11.22 8.23
CA TYR A 299 9.06 9.76 8.29
C TYR A 299 10.45 9.14 8.09
N LEU A 300 11.28 9.68 7.19
CA LEU A 300 12.68 9.27 7.12
C LEU A 300 13.41 9.51 8.45
N PHE A 301 13.18 10.67 9.07
CA PHE A 301 13.73 10.99 10.37
C PHE A 301 13.26 10.01 11.44
N LEU A 302 11.97 9.63 11.43
CA LEU A 302 11.41 8.59 12.29
C LEU A 302 12.15 7.26 12.12
N PHE A 303 12.29 6.78 10.88
CA PHE A 303 12.93 5.49 10.62
C PHE A 303 14.37 5.47 11.11
N LEU A 304 15.14 6.51 10.79
CA LEU A 304 16.54 6.61 11.23
C LEU A 304 16.69 6.78 12.73
N SER A 305 15.78 7.51 13.38
CA SER A 305 15.74 7.64 14.85
C SER A 305 15.52 6.28 15.51
N GLN A 306 14.62 5.45 14.95
CA GLN A 306 14.38 4.09 15.44
C GLN A 306 15.56 3.15 15.20
N LEU A 307 16.25 3.33 14.07
CA LEU A 307 17.46 2.57 13.72
C LEU A 307 18.72 3.10 14.44
N LYS A 308 18.60 4.18 15.22
CA LYS A 308 19.70 4.85 15.94
C LYS A 308 20.83 5.31 15.02
N ASP A 309 20.47 5.85 13.86
CA ASP A 309 21.43 6.45 12.92
C ASP A 309 21.56 7.96 13.13
N ASP A 310 22.55 8.35 13.92
CA ASP A 310 22.85 9.75 14.25
C ASP A 310 23.30 10.55 13.01
N LEU A 311 23.97 9.90 12.04
CA LEU A 311 24.44 10.56 10.83
C LEU A 311 23.26 10.94 9.92
N GLY A 312 22.37 9.99 9.65
CA GLY A 312 21.19 10.21 8.83
C GLY A 312 20.23 11.23 9.45
N THR A 313 19.99 11.15 10.76
CA THR A 313 19.12 12.12 11.47
C THR A 313 19.71 13.53 11.45
N SER A 314 21.02 13.67 11.69
CA SER A 314 21.72 14.96 11.56
C SER A 314 21.62 15.53 10.15
N ARG A 315 21.72 14.68 9.12
CA ARG A 315 21.61 15.10 7.72
C ARG A 315 20.24 15.65 7.39
N ILE A 316 19.15 15.01 7.84
CA ILE A 316 17.78 15.52 7.65
C ILE A 316 17.58 16.84 8.40
N TYR A 317 18.14 16.97 9.61
CA TYR A 317 18.09 18.22 10.36
C TYR A 317 18.76 19.37 9.59
N SER A 318 19.93 19.13 8.98
CA SER A 318 20.59 20.09 8.08
C SER A 318 19.71 20.44 6.88
N ILE A 319 19.11 19.46 6.20
CA ILE A 319 18.18 19.70 5.08
C ILE A 319 17.04 20.63 5.51
N LYS A 320 16.41 20.34 6.66
CA LYS A 320 15.31 21.15 7.20
C LYS A 320 15.74 22.58 7.50
N LYS A 321 16.93 22.79 8.07
CA LYS A 321 17.42 24.12 8.46
C LYS A 321 17.91 24.94 7.27
N GLU A 322 18.64 24.32 6.36
CA GLU A 322 19.40 25.00 5.30
C GLU A 322 18.62 25.11 3.98
N GLN A 323 17.81 24.11 3.65
CA GLN A 323 17.16 24.00 2.34
C GLN A 323 15.62 24.07 2.41
N LEU A 324 15.02 23.64 3.52
CA LEU A 324 13.57 23.51 3.69
C LEU A 324 13.05 24.23 4.94
N SER A 325 13.62 25.39 5.27
CA SER A 325 13.25 26.14 6.49
C SER A 325 11.78 26.55 6.49
N HIS A 326 11.21 26.87 5.33
CA HIS A 326 9.79 27.20 5.11
C HIS A 326 8.84 25.98 5.15
N CYS A 327 9.34 24.76 4.94
CA CYS A 327 8.50 23.56 4.81
C CYS A 327 7.89 23.11 6.14
N SER A 328 6.58 22.87 6.19
CA SER A 328 5.95 22.22 7.33
C SER A 328 6.23 20.70 7.28
N PHE A 329 7.05 20.19 8.20
CA PHE A 329 7.21 18.74 8.35
C PHE A 329 6.00 18.19 9.11
N GLN A 330 5.30 17.23 8.53
CA GLN A 330 4.03 16.73 9.05
C GLN A 330 4.04 15.21 9.23
N VAL A 331 3.37 14.75 10.28
CA VAL A 331 3.13 13.31 10.48
C VAL A 331 1.63 13.04 10.55
N PHE A 332 1.22 11.83 10.16
CA PHE A 332 -0.19 11.47 9.99
C PHE A 332 -0.69 10.50 11.07
N PHE A 333 -1.95 10.69 11.43
CA PHE A 333 -2.72 9.85 12.36
C PHE A 333 -4.10 9.56 11.81
N PHE A 334 -4.69 8.47 12.29
CA PHE A 334 -6.14 8.30 12.16
C PHE A 334 -6.86 9.19 13.18
N ASN A 335 -7.97 9.79 12.74
CA ASN A 335 -8.84 10.59 13.58
C ASN A 335 -10.18 9.87 13.83
N ARG A 336 -11.10 10.52 14.53
CA ARG A 336 -12.40 9.94 14.92
C ARG A 336 -13.29 9.50 13.74
N ILE A 337 -13.10 10.09 12.56
CA ILE A 337 -13.90 9.76 11.36
C ILE A 337 -13.19 8.76 10.45
N SER A 338 -11.89 8.49 10.66
CA SER A 338 -11.11 7.58 9.81
C SER A 338 -11.76 6.21 9.64
N GLU A 339 -12.31 5.62 10.71
CA GLU A 339 -12.99 4.32 10.60
C GLU A 339 -14.14 4.35 9.58
N GLY A 340 -14.85 5.46 9.43
CA GLY A 340 -15.95 5.62 8.48
C GLY A 340 -15.51 5.56 7.02
N TYR A 341 -14.33 6.13 6.73
CA TYR A 341 -13.91 6.46 5.37
C TYR A 341 -12.66 5.71 4.87
N LEU A 342 -11.89 5.08 5.77
CA LEU A 342 -10.63 4.39 5.44
C LEU A 342 -10.76 3.35 4.33
N TYR A 343 -11.90 2.69 4.22
CA TYR A 343 -12.09 1.55 3.32
C TYR A 343 -12.82 1.88 2.01
N ASN A 344 -13.45 3.05 1.91
CA ASN A 344 -14.23 3.46 0.73
C ASN A 344 -13.73 4.77 0.10
N ASP A 345 -12.91 5.55 0.81
CA ASP A 345 -12.34 6.82 0.35
C ASP A 345 -13.41 7.83 -0.11
N GLU A 346 -14.57 7.83 0.56
CA GLU A 346 -15.70 8.72 0.21
C GLU A 346 -15.53 10.14 0.76
N GLU A 347 -14.76 10.35 1.83
CA GLU A 347 -14.42 11.66 2.39
C GLU A 347 -12.97 11.70 2.89
N ARG A 348 -12.39 12.91 2.90
CA ARG A 348 -11.06 13.13 3.49
C ARG A 348 -11.12 12.92 5.01
N HIS A 349 -10.16 12.17 5.53
CA HIS A 349 -10.09 11.82 6.94
C HIS A 349 -8.64 11.76 7.45
N GLY A 350 -8.48 11.49 8.74
CA GLY A 350 -7.19 11.54 9.42
C GLY A 350 -6.84 12.91 9.98
N ALA A 351 -5.76 12.96 10.74
CA ALA A 351 -5.23 14.17 11.35
C ALA A 351 -3.74 14.28 11.05
N THR A 352 -3.25 15.51 10.96
CA THR A 352 -1.83 15.80 10.79
C THR A 352 -1.31 16.56 12.00
N LEU A 353 -0.13 16.19 12.48
CA LEU A 353 0.65 17.02 13.41
C LEU A 353 1.67 17.80 12.58
N PRO A 354 1.45 19.10 12.35
CA PRO A 354 2.37 19.92 11.57
C PRO A 354 3.55 20.41 12.42
N ASN A 355 4.63 20.78 11.74
CA ASN A 355 5.82 21.40 12.33
C ASN A 355 6.43 20.59 13.48
N VAL A 356 6.54 19.27 13.28
CA VAL A 356 7.19 18.37 14.23
C VAL A 356 8.63 18.79 14.55
N ASP A 357 9.02 18.69 15.81
CA ASP A 357 10.35 19.07 16.28
C ASP A 357 11.36 17.97 15.98
N ILE A 358 12.22 18.18 14.99
CA ILE A 358 13.29 17.26 14.61
C ILE A 358 14.68 17.70 15.11
N SER A 359 14.74 18.58 16.13
CA SER A 359 16.01 19.08 16.67
C SER A 359 16.86 17.99 17.33
N SER A 360 16.23 16.95 17.88
CA SER A 360 16.89 15.71 18.26
C SER A 360 15.94 14.51 18.09
N PRO A 361 16.48 13.29 17.86
CA PRO A 361 15.68 12.07 17.82
C PRO A 361 14.82 11.87 19.08
N GLU A 362 15.36 12.17 20.24
CA GLU A 362 14.69 12.01 21.55
C GLU A 362 13.44 12.88 21.65
N LYS A 363 13.57 14.20 21.43
CA LYS A 363 12.44 15.14 21.49
C LYS A 363 11.38 14.82 20.46
N PHE A 364 11.82 14.45 19.25
CA PHE A 364 10.92 14.04 18.19
C PHE A 364 10.09 12.82 18.61
N LEU A 365 10.75 11.75 19.07
CA LEU A 365 10.07 10.53 19.51
C LEU A 365 9.20 10.78 20.75
N GLU A 366 9.61 11.62 21.69
CA GLU A 366 8.78 12.04 22.83
C GLU A 366 7.49 12.73 22.38
N GLN A 367 7.60 13.70 21.45
CA GLN A 367 6.45 14.39 20.88
C GLN A 367 5.50 13.40 20.19
N LEU A 368 6.05 12.50 19.36
CA LEU A 368 5.24 11.52 18.65
C LEU A 368 4.56 10.53 19.59
N ASN A 369 5.26 10.03 20.62
CA ASN A 369 4.69 9.12 21.61
C ASN A 369 3.59 9.79 22.43
N PHE A 370 3.75 11.08 22.78
CA PHE A 370 2.71 11.86 23.43
C PHE A 370 1.44 11.92 22.57
N GLU A 371 1.57 12.25 21.29
CA GLU A 371 0.43 12.29 20.38
C GLU A 371 -0.20 10.92 20.11
N VAL A 372 0.61 9.87 19.93
CA VAL A 372 0.12 8.48 19.80
C VAL A 372 -0.70 8.08 21.01
N ASN A 373 -0.26 8.42 22.23
CA ASN A 373 -0.99 8.12 23.45
C ASN A 373 -2.30 8.92 23.56
N ASN A 374 -2.31 10.20 23.21
CA ASN A 374 -3.51 11.03 23.21
C ASN A 374 -4.55 10.58 22.18
N GLN A 375 -4.11 10.02 21.06
CA GLN A 375 -4.97 9.60 19.95
C GLN A 375 -5.13 8.08 19.87
N LYS A 376 -4.70 7.34 20.91
CA LYS A 376 -4.65 5.88 20.95
C LYS A 376 -5.96 5.23 20.56
N GLU A 377 -7.07 5.75 21.10
CA GLU A 377 -8.40 5.23 20.80
C GLU A 377 -8.77 5.33 19.32
N ASN A 378 -8.34 6.38 18.61
CA ASN A 378 -8.66 6.53 17.18
C ASN A 378 -8.02 5.40 16.36
N PHE A 379 -6.79 5.01 16.70
CA PHE A 379 -6.08 3.93 16.03
C PHE A 379 -6.61 2.55 16.43
N GLU A 380 -6.79 2.30 17.73
CA GLU A 380 -7.28 1.01 18.25
C GLU A 380 -8.75 0.73 17.86
N ASN A 381 -9.55 1.77 17.64
CA ASN A 381 -10.94 1.61 17.19
C ASN A 381 -11.08 1.37 15.68
N ILE A 382 -10.01 1.51 14.90
CA ILE A 382 -10.04 1.06 13.50
C ILE A 382 -10.34 -0.44 13.51
N SER A 383 -11.44 -0.84 12.88
CA SER A 383 -11.97 -2.21 13.01
C SER A 383 -10.98 -3.25 12.51
N ALA A 384 -10.25 -2.94 11.44
CA ALA A 384 -9.16 -3.78 10.95
C ALA A 384 -8.05 -3.96 11.99
N ILE A 385 -7.64 -2.90 12.69
CA ILE A 385 -6.62 -3.00 13.76
C ILE A 385 -7.17 -3.79 14.95
N LYS A 386 -8.34 -3.38 15.44
CA LYS A 386 -9.04 -3.97 16.60
C LYS A 386 -9.21 -5.49 16.51
N HIS A 387 -9.44 -6.00 15.30
CA HIS A 387 -9.66 -7.41 15.06
C HIS A 387 -8.43 -8.15 14.50
N GLY A 388 -7.27 -7.51 14.46
CA GLY A 388 -6.00 -8.10 14.02
C GLY A 388 -5.87 -8.24 12.50
N PHE A 389 -6.73 -7.61 11.71
CA PHE A 389 -6.65 -7.52 10.26
C PHE A 389 -5.87 -6.28 9.79
N TYR A 390 -4.81 -5.91 10.52
CA TYR A 390 -4.01 -4.72 10.27
C TYR A 390 -3.47 -4.57 8.83
N PRO A 391 -3.19 -5.64 8.04
CA PRO A 391 -2.79 -5.46 6.65
C PRO A 391 -3.86 -4.78 5.80
N ILE A 392 -5.15 -4.84 6.17
CA ILE A 392 -6.23 -4.13 5.47
C ILE A 392 -6.08 -2.61 5.63
N ALA A 393 -5.62 -2.13 6.79
CA ALA A 393 -5.38 -0.70 7.00
C ALA A 393 -4.17 -0.22 6.19
N LEU A 394 -3.10 -1.02 6.10
CA LEU A 394 -1.94 -0.70 5.25
C LEU A 394 -2.29 -0.78 3.75
N LEU A 395 -3.11 -1.75 3.37
CA LEU A 395 -3.67 -1.86 2.04
C LEU A 395 -4.47 -0.60 1.67
N ALA A 396 -5.30 -0.08 2.58
CA ALA A 396 -6.05 1.16 2.37
C ALA A 396 -5.10 2.36 2.17
N CYS A 397 -4.07 2.47 3.00
CA CYS A 397 -3.06 3.53 2.90
C CYS A 397 -2.39 3.51 1.51
N ARG A 398 -1.95 2.34 1.05
CA ARG A 398 -1.36 2.17 -0.29
C ARG A 398 -2.36 2.48 -1.41
N HIS A 399 -3.55 1.88 -1.35
CA HIS A 399 -4.54 1.94 -2.44
C HIS A 399 -5.12 3.34 -2.64
N TYR A 400 -5.38 4.07 -1.55
CA TYR A 400 -5.93 5.44 -1.59
C TYR A 400 -4.86 6.52 -1.42
N ARG A 401 -3.57 6.14 -1.38
CA ARG A 401 -2.43 7.05 -1.20
C ARG A 401 -2.57 7.94 0.06
N LEU A 402 -3.02 7.33 1.16
CA LEU A 402 -2.99 7.95 2.49
C LEU A 402 -1.66 7.64 3.19
N PRO A 403 -1.00 8.61 3.85
CA PRO A 403 0.19 8.34 4.66
C PRO A 403 -0.06 7.24 5.70
N VAL A 404 0.94 6.39 5.95
CA VAL A 404 0.82 5.32 6.95
C VAL A 404 0.81 5.94 8.35
N PRO A 405 -0.20 5.72 9.21
CA PRO A 405 -0.24 6.31 10.54
C PRO A 405 0.99 5.98 11.38
N ILE A 406 1.53 6.95 12.11
CA ILE A 406 2.77 6.73 12.88
C ILE A 406 2.65 5.66 13.97
N ASN A 407 1.42 5.37 14.41
CA ASN A 407 1.13 4.29 15.35
C ASN A 407 1.74 2.95 14.92
N PHE A 408 1.81 2.65 13.61
CA PHE A 408 2.41 1.42 13.10
C PHE A 408 3.91 1.27 13.41
N PHE A 409 4.60 2.37 13.70
CA PHE A 409 6.03 2.37 13.98
C PHE A 409 6.33 2.47 15.47
N LEU A 410 5.46 3.13 16.25
CA LEU A 410 5.75 3.50 17.64
C LEU A 410 5.09 2.60 18.68
N THR A 411 4.11 1.78 18.30
CA THR A 411 3.51 0.84 19.26
C THR A 411 4.47 -0.31 19.55
N GLY A 412 5.01 -0.32 20.78
CA GLY A 412 6.04 -1.25 21.26
C GLY A 412 5.65 -2.72 21.44
N ASP A 413 4.65 -3.23 20.71
CA ASP A 413 4.22 -4.64 20.79
C ASP A 413 3.93 -5.21 19.39
N ASN A 414 4.95 -5.39 18.57
CA ASN A 414 4.91 -6.40 17.50
C ASN A 414 5.88 -7.52 17.90
N SER A 415 5.43 -8.31 18.89
CA SER A 415 6.00 -9.63 19.21
C SER A 415 5.32 -10.74 18.42
#